data_AF-B6XHE1-F1
#
_entry.id   AF-B6XHE1-F1
#
_cell.length_a   1.000
_cell.length_b   1.000
_cell.length_c   1.000
_cell.angle_alpha   90.00
_cell.angle_beta   90.00
_cell.angle_gamma   90.00
#
_symmetry.space_group_name_H-M   'P 1'
#
loop_
_entity.id
_entity.type
_entity.pdbx_description
1 polymer ?
#
loop_
_entity_poly.entity_id
_entity_poly.type
_entity_poly.pdbx_seq_one_letter_code
_entity_poly.pdbx_strand_id
1 'polypeptide(L)'
;MISSLLALTEKRLERVQLDQNKLHNAILQLQQQHQDIRQRIAILVTQVSVYEKSEELTQMDFWERQRQKAVVLAEVAQFEYQIENLDAELSKYHLLKQQMIERMLILRNKCEKFQKYLKQQRRARWLKLELQQQNEIEELFVHVDNQITAK
;
A
#
# COMPACT_ATOMS: atom_id res chain seq x y z
N MET A 1 -7.68 17.53 22.94
CA MET A 1 -8.59 16.66 22.15
C MET A 1 -8.22 16.59 20.67
N ILE A 2 -8.02 17.70 19.95
CA ILE A 2 -7.69 17.63 18.50
C ILE A 2 -6.23 17.23 18.24
N SER A 3 -5.29 17.62 19.11
CA SER A 3 -3.89 17.15 19.06
C SER A 3 -3.76 15.63 19.23
N SER A 4 -4.54 15.04 20.13
CA SER A 4 -4.58 13.59 20.33
C SER A 4 -5.22 12.86 19.14
N LEU A 5 -6.22 13.46 18.50
CA LEU A 5 -6.82 12.93 17.27
C LEU A 5 -5.82 12.98 16.09
N LEU A 6 -5.03 14.04 15.98
CA LEU A 6 -3.96 14.14 14.99
C LEU A 6 -2.94 13.01 15.17
N ALA A 7 -2.37 12.87 16.38
CA ALA A 7 -1.39 11.83 16.67
C ALA A 7 -1.91 10.41 16.40
N LEU A 8 -3.18 10.14 16.74
CA LEU A 8 -3.81 8.85 16.46
C LEU A 8 -4.02 8.62 14.96
N THR A 9 -4.29 9.66 14.18
CA THR A 9 -4.47 9.57 12.72
C THR A 9 -3.12 9.39 12.02
N GLU A 10 -2.06 10.07 12.48
CA GLU A 10 -0.69 9.92 12.00
C GLU A 10 -0.19 8.49 12.25
N LYS A 11 -0.37 7.94 13.46
CA LYS A 11 -0.02 6.54 13.76
C LYS A 11 -0.78 5.53 12.90
N ARG A 12 -2.04 5.83 12.55
CA ARG A 12 -2.81 4.99 11.62
C ARG A 12 -2.27 5.07 10.20
N LEU A 13 -1.85 6.25 9.75
CA LEU A 13 -1.23 6.45 8.44
C LEU A 13 0.08 5.67 8.33
N GLU A 14 0.94 5.77 9.33
CA GLU A 14 2.22 5.02 9.40
C GLU A 14 2.00 3.50 9.30
N ARG A 15 1.00 2.97 10.03
CA ARG A 15 0.65 1.55 9.94
C ARG A 15 0.22 1.13 8.54
N VAL A 16 -0.62 1.92 7.88
CA VAL A 16 -1.07 1.62 6.52
C VAL A 16 0.11 1.68 5.54
N GLN A 17 1.06 2.61 5.72
CA GLN A 17 2.28 2.67 4.90
C GLN A 17 3.16 1.42 5.09
N LEU A 18 3.34 0.96 6.34
CA LEU A 18 4.09 -0.27 6.62
C LEU A 18 3.42 -1.48 5.98
N ASP A 19 2.11 -1.61 6.11
CA ASP A 19 1.36 -2.71 5.50
C ASP A 19 1.39 -2.64 3.97
N GLN A 20 1.40 -1.44 3.37
CA GLN A 20 1.55 -1.25 1.93
C GLN A 20 2.92 -1.75 1.45
N ASN A 21 3.99 -1.46 2.18
CA ASN A 21 5.33 -1.93 1.85
C ASN A 21 5.42 -3.47 1.91
N LYS A 22 4.79 -4.09 2.91
CA LYS A 22 4.69 -5.56 3.00
C LYS A 22 3.93 -6.14 1.82
N LEU A 23 2.78 -5.55 1.48
CA LEU A 23 1.99 -5.98 0.33
C LEU A 23 2.76 -5.84 -0.98
N HIS A 24 3.51 -4.75 -1.15
CA HIS A 24 4.35 -4.54 -2.33
C HIS A 24 5.41 -5.64 -2.48
N ASN A 25 6.09 -5.98 -1.39
CA ASN A 25 7.08 -7.06 -1.40
C ASN A 25 6.44 -8.42 -1.71
N ALA A 26 5.26 -8.70 -1.15
CA ALA A 26 4.51 -9.93 -1.44
C ALA A 26 4.12 -10.03 -2.93
N ILE A 27 3.65 -8.93 -3.53
CA ILE A 27 3.35 -8.87 -4.97
C ILE A 27 4.61 -9.16 -5.80
N LEU A 28 5.74 -8.55 -5.47
CA LEU A 28 7.00 -8.79 -6.20
C LEU A 28 7.45 -10.25 -6.11
N GLN A 29 7.33 -10.88 -4.93
CA GLN A 29 7.66 -12.29 -4.75
C GLN A 29 6.75 -13.20 -5.59
N LEU A 30 5.44 -12.96 -5.59
CA LEU A 30 4.50 -13.74 -6.41
C LEU A 30 4.75 -13.53 -7.91
N GLN A 31 5.09 -12.32 -8.34
CA GLN A 31 5.45 -12.04 -9.74
C GLN A 31 6.71 -12.78 -10.17
N GLN A 32 7.72 -12.84 -9.30
CA GLN A 32 8.93 -13.62 -9.54
C GLN A 32 8.60 -15.12 -9.65
N GLN A 33 7.83 -15.66 -8.70
CA GLN A 33 7.41 -17.06 -8.74
C GLN A 33 6.63 -17.39 -10.02
N HIS A 34 5.71 -16.52 -10.42
CA HIS A 34 4.96 -16.67 -11.66
C HIS A 34 5.91 -16.72 -12.88
N GLN A 35 6.92 -15.84 -12.93
CA GLN A 35 7.91 -15.83 -14.01
C GLN A 35 8.76 -17.11 -14.02
N ASP A 36 9.21 -17.57 -12.86
CA ASP A 36 10.03 -18.78 -12.72
C ASP A 36 9.25 -20.03 -13.18
N ILE A 37 7.97 -20.14 -12.81
CA ILE A 37 7.11 -21.24 -13.25
C ILE A 37 6.85 -21.16 -14.77
N ARG A 38 6.61 -19.97 -15.32
CA ARG A 38 6.47 -19.79 -16.78
C ARG A 38 7.71 -20.25 -17.54
N GLN A 39 8.91 -19.93 -17.04
CA GLN A 39 10.16 -20.41 -17.62
C GLN A 39 10.28 -21.93 -17.53
N ARG A 40 9.89 -22.52 -16.39
CA ARG A 40 9.88 -23.97 -16.20
C ARG A 40 8.94 -24.67 -17.18
N ILE A 41 7.73 -24.16 -17.37
CA ILE A 41 6.77 -24.66 -18.37
C ILE A 41 7.38 -24.59 -19.76
N ALA A 42 7.99 -23.46 -20.14
CA ALA A 42 8.61 -23.33 -21.46
C ALA A 42 9.67 -24.41 -21.71
N ILE A 43 10.51 -24.72 -20.72
CA ILE A 43 11.49 -25.81 -20.81
C ILE A 43 10.79 -27.17 -20.98
N LEU A 44 9.78 -27.47 -20.16
CA LEU A 44 9.05 -28.74 -20.26
C LEU A 44 8.34 -28.90 -21.61
N VAL A 45 7.73 -27.84 -22.14
CA VAL A 45 7.13 -27.83 -23.48
C VAL A 45 8.17 -28.10 -24.56
N THR A 46 9.38 -27.54 -24.45
CA THR A 46 10.45 -27.90 -25.40
C THR A 46 10.85 -29.38 -25.28
N GLN A 47 10.84 -29.95 -24.07
CA GLN A 47 11.09 -31.38 -23.86
C GLN A 47 9.98 -32.25 -24.47
N VAL A 48 8.72 -31.83 -24.41
CA VAL A 48 7.60 -32.53 -25.06
C VAL A 48 7.83 -32.65 -26.57
N SER A 49 8.34 -31.60 -27.22
CA SER A 49 8.59 -31.63 -28.67
C SER A 49 9.66 -32.66 -29.10
N VAL A 50 10.58 -33.03 -28.20
CA VAL A 50 11.56 -34.10 -28.45
C VAL A 50 10.85 -35.45 -28.59
N TYR A 51 9.80 -35.70 -27.80
CA TYR A 51 9.02 -36.93 -27.86
C TYR A 51 8.06 -37.00 -29.06
N GLU A 52 7.88 -35.91 -29.80
CA GLU A 52 7.02 -35.83 -30.98
C GLU A 52 7.77 -36.09 -32.29
N LYS A 53 9.10 -36.23 -32.23
CA LYS A 53 9.92 -36.52 -33.40
C LYS A 53 9.59 -37.89 -33.98
N SER A 54 9.38 -37.92 -35.29
CA SER A 54 9.18 -39.13 -36.07
C SER A 54 10.51 -39.89 -36.19
N GLU A 55 10.65 -40.94 -35.39
CA GLU A 55 11.77 -41.87 -35.44
C GLU A 55 11.22 -43.28 -35.64
N GLU A 56 11.97 -44.13 -36.34
CA GLU A 56 11.67 -45.56 -36.42
C GLU A 56 11.99 -46.19 -35.06
N LEU A 57 10.94 -46.49 -34.29
CA LEU A 57 11.05 -47.03 -32.94
C LEU A 57 10.59 -48.49 -32.91
N THR A 58 11.20 -49.26 -32.02
CA THR A 58 10.59 -50.52 -31.60
C THR A 58 9.29 -50.24 -30.84
N GLN A 59 8.40 -51.22 -30.77
CA GLN A 59 7.13 -51.09 -30.06
C GLN A 59 7.34 -50.72 -28.58
N MET A 60 8.37 -51.28 -27.92
CA MET A 60 8.68 -50.98 -26.53
C MET A 60 9.18 -49.54 -26.36
N ASP A 61 10.05 -49.06 -27.24
CA ASP A 61 10.57 -47.69 -27.19
C ASP A 61 9.47 -46.65 -27.45
N PHE A 62 8.51 -46.99 -28.31
CA PHE A 62 7.33 -46.15 -28.54
C PHE A 62 6.50 -45.97 -27.26
N TRP A 63 6.16 -47.06 -26.57
CA TRP A 63 5.35 -46.98 -25.35
C TRP A 63 6.07 -46.28 -24.21
N GLU A 64 7.37 -46.52 -24.04
CA GLU A 64 8.17 -45.82 -23.03
C GLU A 64 8.26 -44.32 -23.34
N ARG A 65 8.41 -43.94 -24.62
CA ARG A 65 8.34 -42.54 -25.05
C ARG A 65 6.99 -41.90 -24.74
N GLN A 66 5.88 -42.58 -25.02
CA GLN A 66 4.54 -42.06 -24.69
C GLN A 66 4.35 -41.92 -23.17
N ARG A 67 4.85 -42.86 -22.38
CA ARG A 67 4.83 -42.78 -20.92
C ARG A 67 5.59 -41.56 -20.41
N GLN A 68 6.82 -41.34 -20.89
CA GLN A 68 7.63 -40.18 -20.51
C GLN A 68 6.96 -38.86 -20.94
N LYS A 69 6.41 -38.80 -22.16
CA LYS A 69 5.64 -37.65 -22.63
C LYS A 69 4.45 -37.35 -21.72
N ALA A 70 3.68 -38.37 -21.33
CA ALA A 70 2.53 -38.21 -20.45
C ALA A 70 2.92 -37.67 -19.06
N VAL A 71 4.06 -38.11 -18.50
CA VAL A 71 4.60 -37.58 -17.24
C VAL A 71 4.92 -36.10 -17.37
N VAL A 72 5.64 -35.70 -18.42
CA VAL A 72 6.00 -34.29 -18.64
C VAL A 72 4.76 -33.42 -18.86
N LEU A 73 3.76 -33.90 -19.61
CA LEU A 73 2.49 -33.19 -19.79
C LEU A 73 1.71 -33.03 -18.48
N ALA A 74 1.73 -34.05 -17.60
CA ALA A 74 1.12 -33.94 -16.28
C ALA A 74 1.83 -32.88 -15.41
N GLU A 75 3.17 -32.80 -15.46
CA GLU A 75 3.93 -31.75 -14.77
C GLU A 75 3.59 -30.35 -15.32
N VAL A 76 3.47 -30.21 -16.65
CA VAL A 76 3.04 -28.94 -17.27
C VAL A 76 1.67 -28.52 -16.76
N ALA A 77 0.68 -29.42 -16.78
CA ALA A 77 -0.66 -29.14 -16.31
C ALA A 77 -0.68 -28.74 -14.81
N GLN A 78 0.16 -29.37 -13.98
CA GLN A 78 0.31 -28.99 -12.58
C GLN A 78 0.87 -27.57 -12.42
N PHE A 79 1.87 -27.20 -13.21
CA PHE A 79 2.42 -25.84 -13.19
C PHE A 79 1.44 -24.79 -13.74
N GLU A 80 0.64 -25.13 -14.76
CA GLU A 80 -0.41 -24.25 -15.26
C GLU A 80 -1.47 -23.98 -14.19
N TYR A 81 -1.91 -25.01 -13.47
CA TYR A 81 -2.81 -24.83 -12.32
C TYR A 81 -2.19 -23.97 -11.21
N GLN A 82 -0.88 -24.11 -10.95
CA GLN A 82 -0.19 -23.23 -10.00
C GLN A 82 -0.18 -21.77 -10.47
N ILE A 83 0.01 -21.51 -11.75
CA ILE A 83 -0.07 -20.16 -12.33
C ILE A 83 -1.46 -19.57 -12.13
N GLU A 84 -2.53 -20.31 -12.41
CA GLU A 84 -3.90 -19.82 -12.21
C GLU A 84 -4.16 -19.40 -10.75
N ASN A 85 -3.64 -20.18 -9.79
CA ASN A 85 -3.72 -19.82 -8.37
C ASN A 85 -2.92 -18.55 -8.05
N LEU A 86 -1.71 -18.42 -8.58
CA LEU A 86 -0.89 -17.22 -8.41
C LEU A 86 -1.55 -15.98 -9.02
N ASP A 87 -2.17 -16.11 -10.20
CA ASP A 87 -2.89 -15.02 -10.86
C ASP A 87 -4.11 -14.57 -10.05
N ALA A 88 -4.84 -15.53 -9.47
CA ALA A 88 -5.95 -15.23 -8.56
C ALA A 88 -5.47 -14.51 -7.29
N GLU A 89 -4.33 -14.89 -6.73
CA GLU A 89 -3.74 -14.23 -5.56
C GLU A 89 -3.22 -12.82 -5.88
N LEU A 90 -2.49 -12.66 -6.99
CA LEU A 90 -2.04 -11.37 -7.50
C LEU A 90 -3.22 -10.42 -7.73
N SER A 91 -4.32 -10.92 -8.30
CA SER A 91 -5.54 -10.13 -8.51
C SER A 91 -6.12 -9.61 -7.18
N LYS A 92 -6.16 -10.47 -6.14
CA LYS A 92 -6.59 -10.07 -4.79
C LYS A 92 -5.67 -9.02 -4.20
N TYR A 93 -4.35 -9.18 -4.32
CA TYR A 93 -3.38 -8.22 -3.80
C TYR A 93 -3.40 -6.88 -4.54
N HIS A 94 -3.65 -6.87 -5.85
CA HIS A 94 -3.84 -5.65 -6.61
C HIS A 94 -5.08 -4.87 -6.14
N LEU A 95 -6.20 -5.56 -5.89
CA LEU A 95 -7.39 -4.94 -5.32
C LEU A 95 -7.11 -4.36 -3.92
N LEU A 96 -6.45 -5.14 -3.05
CA LEU A 96 -6.07 -4.68 -1.71
C LEU A 96 -5.17 -3.45 -1.77
N LYS A 97 -4.20 -3.43 -2.70
CA LYS A 97 -3.31 -2.28 -2.93
C LYS A 97 -4.10 -1.01 -3.27
N GLN A 98 -5.11 -1.10 -4.14
CA GLN A 98 -5.96 0.03 -4.48
C GLN A 98 -6.72 0.56 -3.25
N GLN A 99 -7.35 -0.33 -2.48
CA GLN A 99 -8.06 0.04 -1.25
C GLN A 99 -7.15 0.71 -0.22
N MET A 100 -5.90 0.25 -0.09
CA MET A 100 -4.92 0.86 0.80
C MET A 100 -4.49 2.26 0.35
N ILE A 101 -4.34 2.48 -0.96
CA ILE A 101 -4.04 3.81 -1.54
C ILE A 101 -5.16 4.79 -1.19
N GLU A 102 -6.41 4.41 -1.40
CA GLU A 102 -7.57 5.23 -1.04
C GLU A 102 -7.59 5.56 0.45
N ARG A 103 -7.37 4.54 1.30
CA ARG A 103 -7.33 4.70 2.76
C ARG A 103 -6.23 5.66 3.20
N MET A 104 -5.03 5.57 2.62
CA MET A 104 -3.95 6.51 2.91
C MET A 104 -4.30 7.93 2.52
N LEU A 105 -4.92 8.13 1.35
CA LEU A 105 -5.33 9.46 0.89
C LEU A 105 -6.34 10.09 1.87
N ILE A 106 -7.31 9.30 2.34
CA ILE A 106 -8.27 9.75 3.35
C ILE A 106 -7.56 10.13 4.66
N LEU A 107 -6.64 9.29 5.15
CA LEU A 107 -5.92 9.54 6.40
C LEU A 107 -5.02 10.77 6.29
N ARG A 108 -4.30 10.93 5.17
CA ARG A 108 -3.47 12.12 4.89
C ARG A 108 -4.30 13.39 4.90
N ASN A 109 -5.44 13.39 4.20
CA ASN A 109 -6.36 14.53 4.19
C ASN A 109 -6.88 14.88 5.60
N LYS A 110 -7.14 13.87 6.44
CA LYS A 110 -7.53 14.09 7.85
C LYS A 110 -6.40 14.71 8.66
N CYS A 111 -5.17 14.21 8.53
CA CYS A 111 -4.01 14.81 9.19
C CYS A 111 -3.83 16.28 8.79
N GLU A 112 -3.89 16.59 7.49
CA GLU A 112 -3.78 17.97 6.99
C GLU A 112 -4.88 18.88 7.54
N LYS A 113 -6.14 18.40 7.60
CA LYS A 113 -7.25 19.14 8.20
C LYS A 113 -7.01 19.43 9.69
N PHE A 114 -6.58 18.44 10.47
CA PHE A 114 -6.28 18.65 11.89
C PHE A 114 -5.12 19.61 12.11
N GLN A 115 -4.06 19.50 11.31
CA GLN A 115 -2.92 20.43 11.38
C GLN A 115 -3.35 21.86 11.05
N LYS A 116 -4.14 22.08 9.99
CA LYS A 116 -4.70 23.39 9.64
C LYS A 116 -5.55 23.96 10.78
N TYR A 117 -6.44 23.15 11.35
CA TYR A 117 -7.27 23.56 12.47
C TYR A 117 -6.43 23.98 13.68
N LEU A 118 -5.44 23.18 14.06
CA LEU A 118 -4.56 23.50 15.20
C LEU A 118 -3.78 24.79 14.98
N LYS A 119 -3.31 25.06 13.75
CA LYS A 119 -2.67 26.34 13.39
C LYS A 119 -3.63 27.52 13.55
N GLN A 120 -4.86 27.40 13.07
CA GLN A 120 -5.89 28.44 13.22
C GLN A 120 -6.25 28.68 14.68
N GLN A 121 -6.42 27.61 15.47
CA GLN A 121 -6.72 27.71 16.89
C GLN A 121 -5.60 28.41 17.66
N ARG A 122 -4.33 28.12 17.35
CA ARG A 122 -3.19 28.84 17.94
C ARG A 122 -3.27 30.33 17.59
N ARG A 123 -3.42 30.68 16.31
CA ARG A 123 -3.52 32.08 15.87
C ARG A 123 -4.65 32.84 16.57
N ALA A 124 -5.84 32.23 16.67
CA ALA A 124 -6.98 32.85 17.35
C ALA A 124 -6.71 33.11 18.85
N ARG A 125 -6.01 32.21 19.53
CA ARG A 125 -5.61 32.42 20.94
C ARG A 125 -4.62 33.57 21.08
N TRP A 126 -3.66 33.68 20.17
CA TRP A 126 -2.67 34.76 20.18
C TRP A 126 -3.33 36.12 19.96
N LEU A 127 -4.19 36.23 18.94
CA LEU A 127 -4.94 37.46 18.67
C LEU A 127 -5.84 37.86 19.85
N LYS A 128 -6.48 36.88 20.51
CA LYS A 128 -7.30 37.14 21.70
C LYS A 128 -6.46 37.70 22.85
N LEU A 129 -5.27 37.14 23.09
CA LEU A 129 -4.38 37.60 24.14
C LEU A 129 -3.86 39.01 23.85
N GLU A 130 -3.47 39.28 22.60
CA GLU A 130 -2.99 40.59 22.16
C GLU A 130 -4.08 41.67 22.32
N LEU A 131 -5.32 41.36 21.93
CA LEU A 131 -6.45 42.26 22.11
C LEU A 131 -6.78 42.50 23.60
N GLN A 132 -6.64 41.48 24.45
CA GLN A 132 -6.78 41.66 25.91
C GLN A 132 -5.70 42.61 26.46
N GLN A 133 -4.44 42.44 26.04
CA GLN A 133 -3.34 43.32 26.45
C GLN A 133 -3.55 44.76 25.97
N GLN A 134 -4.04 44.96 24.74
CA GLN A 134 -4.36 46.29 24.23
C GLN A 134 -5.45 46.97 25.05
N ASN A 135 -6.54 46.26 25.36
CA ASN A 135 -7.61 46.80 26.19
C ASN A 135 -7.12 47.15 27.60
N GLU A 136 -6.31 46.30 28.23
CA GLU A 136 -5.71 46.57 29.55
C GLU A 136 -4.83 47.83 29.52
N ILE A 137 -4.04 48.02 28.46
CA ILE A 137 -3.22 49.21 28.26
C ILE A 137 -4.10 50.46 28.10
N GLU A 138 -5.14 50.39 27.27
CA GLU A 138 -6.09 51.50 27.07
C GLU A 138 -6.81 51.89 28.36
N GLU A 139 -7.28 50.92 29.14
CA GLU A 139 -7.90 51.16 30.45
C GLU A 139 -6.93 51.87 31.41
N LEU A 140 -5.67 51.43 31.47
CA LEU A 140 -4.64 52.07 32.29
C LEU A 140 -4.38 53.52 31.86
N PHE A 141 -4.33 53.81 30.54
CA PHE A 141 -4.20 55.18 30.05
C PHE A 141 -5.39 56.06 30.45
N VAL A 142 -6.62 55.58 30.29
CA VAL A 142 -7.84 56.29 30.71
C VAL A 142 -7.82 56.58 32.22
N HIS A 143 -7.37 55.62 33.03
CA HIS A 143 -7.26 55.81 34.48
C HIS A 143 -6.20 56.84 34.87
N VAL A 144 -5.06 56.87 34.18
CA VAL A 144 -4.01 57.89 34.41
C VAL A 144 -4.50 59.28 33.99
N ASP A 145 -5.14 59.41 32.83
CA ASP A 145 -5.67 60.69 32.36
C ASP A 145 -6.77 61.24 33.28
N ASN A 146 -7.65 60.36 33.79
CA ASN A 146 -8.67 60.73 34.78
C ASN A 146 -8.06 61.20 36.12
N GLN A 147 -6.90 60.64 36.53
CA GLN A 147 -6.21 61.09 37.75
C GLN A 147 -5.48 62.42 37.57
N ILE A 148 -5.01 62.73 36.36
CA ILE A 148 -4.36 64.01 36.03
C ILE A 148 -5.42 65.12 35.93
N THR A 149 -6.58 64.83 35.34
CA THR A 149 -7.67 65.81 35.16
C THR A 149 -8.51 66.07 36.42
N ALA A 150 -8.47 65.18 37.42
CA ALA A 150 -9.16 65.34 38.70
C ALA A 150 -8.34 66.10 39.77
N LYS A 151 -7.11 66.54 39.46
CA LYS A 151 -6.27 67.40 40.31
C LYS A 151 -6.29 68.83 39.80
#